data_AF-A0A0N9NMB7-F1
#
_entry.id   AF-A0A0N9NMB7-F1
#
_cell.length_a   1.000
_cell.length_b   1.000
_cell.length_c   1.000
_cell.angle_alpha   90.00
_cell.angle_beta   90.00
_cell.angle_gamma   90.00
#
_symmetry.space_group_name_H-M   'P 1'
#
loop_
_entity.id
_entity.type
_entity.pdbx_description
1 polymer ?
#
loop_
_entity_poly.entity_id
_entity_poly.type
_entity_poly.pdbx_seq_one_letter_code
_entity_poly.pdbx_strand_id
1 'polypeptide(L)'
;MSPHVWRAAIASMWNYSGRAVGLVWTAVMITRLGFDGYGHYAMAVAVAAITNAALDNAFFVRSVRVGPDEFARERAARTILGIAVMVAGGLAISLSYVVGAAAIIAAGELLFNTLKSPHLRRARPDVTMRMDTVRQLSSIALAVGYLFAVPDPTVLGATLCYVAPYGVIAVLCVRFIPGQRPARPGGPREFWLLTSEALAAAVYLQAPVVAVGWFLGERAAGYYSTASVTAMALAILGQNFANTYVDRLREAHGSRDAGPSLWSIGRLSAFTGFAIAALGAGILLFTAQHALGVIALILALFTAARTANLVFTMFLFTSHRDLLRVRATTAAALAQIAALYPMILILGVYGVALASLACELVLAGVYFSAIYRTNGVAAPVSEEALP
;
A
#
# COMPACT_ATOMS: atom_id res chain seq x y z
N MET A 1 -26.07 3.10 18.98
CA MET A 1 -25.07 2.88 17.92
C MET A 1 -24.57 1.44 18.02
N SER A 2 -24.55 0.67 16.94
CA SER A 2 -24.20 -0.76 17.04
C SER A 2 -22.73 -0.95 17.46
N PRO A 3 -22.39 -2.02 18.20
CA PRO A 3 -20.99 -2.33 18.58
C PRO A 3 -20.05 -2.44 17.37
N HIS A 4 -20.57 -2.81 16.20
CA HIS A 4 -19.81 -2.90 14.96
C HIS A 4 -19.44 -1.52 14.40
N VAL A 5 -20.38 -0.56 14.42
CA VAL A 5 -20.14 0.82 13.96
C VAL A 5 -19.08 1.50 14.83
N TRP A 6 -19.15 1.29 16.15
CA TRP A 6 -18.14 1.84 17.06
C TRP A 6 -16.74 1.26 16.83
N ARG A 7 -16.61 -0.06 16.63
CA ARG A 7 -15.32 -0.70 16.32
C ARG A 7 -14.75 -0.21 14.99
N ALA A 8 -15.61 -0.03 13.98
CA ALA A 8 -15.21 0.52 12.69
C ALA A 8 -14.70 1.97 12.83
N ALA A 9 -15.40 2.82 13.59
CA ALA A 9 -14.98 4.20 13.84
C ALA A 9 -13.60 4.28 14.53
N ILE A 10 -13.39 3.46 15.58
CA ILE A 10 -12.09 3.36 16.27
C ILE A 10 -11.00 2.88 15.30
N ALA A 11 -11.29 1.84 14.51
CA ALA A 11 -10.34 1.31 13.53
C ALA A 11 -9.93 2.36 12.49
N SER A 12 -10.88 3.17 12.01
CA SER A 12 -10.61 4.29 11.11
C SER A 12 -9.72 5.34 11.78
N MET A 13 -10.03 5.76 13.01
CA MET A 13 -9.22 6.73 13.77
C MET A 13 -7.75 6.28 13.89
N TRP A 14 -7.52 5.01 14.21
CA TRP A 14 -6.18 4.43 14.27
C TRP A 14 -5.47 4.47 12.92
N ASN A 15 -6.17 4.08 11.86
CA ASN A 15 -5.63 4.08 10.50
C ASN A 15 -5.19 5.50 10.06
N TYR A 16 -6.01 6.51 10.32
CA TYR A 16 -5.67 7.91 10.01
C TYR A 16 -4.46 8.40 10.79
N SER A 17 -4.42 8.08 12.08
CA SER A 17 -3.32 8.48 12.95
C SER A 17 -2.00 7.87 12.47
N GLY A 18 -1.99 6.58 12.13
CA GLY A 18 -0.79 5.92 11.59
C GLY A 18 -0.28 6.57 10.29
N ARG A 19 -1.18 6.91 9.37
CA ARG A 19 -0.82 7.60 8.12
C ARG A 19 -0.26 9.00 8.34
N ALA A 20 -0.88 9.79 9.23
CA ALA A 20 -0.39 11.12 9.56
C ALA A 20 1.04 11.06 10.14
N VAL A 21 1.30 10.11 11.04
CA VAL A 21 2.64 9.87 11.59
C VAL A 21 3.61 9.42 10.50
N GLY A 22 3.16 8.63 9.52
CA GLY A 22 3.95 8.28 8.34
C GLY A 22 4.42 9.49 7.54
N LEU A 23 3.58 10.51 7.36
CA LEU A 23 3.97 11.76 6.70
C LEU A 23 4.98 12.56 7.53
N VAL A 24 4.82 12.57 8.87
CA VAL A 24 5.80 13.18 9.79
C VAL A 24 7.15 12.48 9.65
N TRP A 25 7.16 11.14 9.56
CA TRP A 25 8.39 10.38 9.34
C TRP A 25 9.08 10.75 8.02
N THR A 26 8.33 10.84 6.91
CA THR A 26 8.86 11.33 5.63
C THR A 26 9.48 12.72 5.78
N ALA A 27 8.79 13.65 6.44
CA ALA A 27 9.32 15.00 6.66
C ALA A 27 10.62 14.98 7.48
N VAL A 28 10.66 14.25 8.60
CA VAL A 28 11.86 14.17 9.46
C VAL A 28 13.04 13.57 8.69
N MET A 29 12.83 12.48 7.94
CA MET A 29 13.87 11.87 7.10
C MET A 29 14.47 12.88 6.11
N ILE A 30 13.62 13.63 5.39
CA ILE A 30 14.08 14.64 4.43
C ILE A 30 14.84 15.76 5.14
N THR A 31 14.37 16.22 6.31
CA THR A 31 15.05 17.29 7.06
C THR A 31 16.41 16.89 7.62
N ARG A 32 16.59 15.61 7.99
CA ARG A 32 17.82 15.14 8.66
C ARG A 32 18.80 14.45 7.72
N LEU A 33 18.32 13.79 6.67
CA LEU A 33 19.14 13.01 5.74
C LEU A 33 19.06 13.51 4.29
N GLY A 34 18.25 14.53 4.00
CA GLY A 34 18.02 15.02 2.65
C GLY A 34 17.14 14.11 1.79
N PHE A 35 16.92 14.53 0.54
CA PHE A 35 16.12 13.76 -0.42
C PHE A 35 16.83 12.49 -0.89
N ASP A 36 18.16 12.49 -0.95
CA ASP A 36 18.96 11.32 -1.27
C ASP A 36 18.73 10.22 -0.23
N GLY A 37 18.91 10.54 1.05
CA GLY A 37 18.72 9.57 2.14
C GLY A 37 17.28 9.06 2.25
N TYR A 38 16.28 9.95 2.10
CA TYR A 38 14.88 9.53 2.03
C TYR A 38 14.60 8.67 0.79
N GLY A 39 15.16 9.00 -0.37
CA GLY A 39 15.01 8.24 -1.60
C GLY A 39 15.55 6.82 -1.48
N HIS A 40 16.73 6.66 -0.89
CA HIS A 40 17.33 5.35 -0.63
C HIS A 40 16.42 4.49 0.28
N TYR A 41 15.89 5.08 1.36
CA TYR A 41 14.90 4.44 2.22
C TYR A 41 13.60 4.09 1.48
N ALA A 42 13.08 5.03 0.68
CA ALA A 42 11.84 4.85 -0.08
C ALA A 42 11.94 3.70 -1.09
N MET A 43 13.10 3.54 -1.75
CA MET A 43 13.36 2.39 -2.61
C MET A 43 13.28 1.07 -1.83
N ALA A 44 13.90 1.00 -0.65
CA ALA A 44 13.84 -0.20 0.20
C ALA A 44 12.39 -0.51 0.63
N VAL A 45 11.61 0.51 1.02
CA VAL A 45 10.18 0.34 1.38
C VAL A 45 9.35 -0.10 0.18
N ALA A 46 9.61 0.45 -1.02
CA ALA A 46 8.90 0.09 -2.24
C ALA A 46 9.17 -1.38 -2.63
N VAL A 47 10.43 -1.82 -2.58
CA VAL A 47 10.79 -3.23 -2.79
C VAL A 47 10.15 -4.11 -1.69
N ALA A 48 10.20 -3.67 -0.42
CA ALA A 48 9.59 -4.41 0.68
C ALA A 48 8.08 -4.63 0.47
N ALA A 49 7.36 -3.62 -0.01
CA ALA A 49 5.93 -3.70 -0.27
C ALA A 49 5.61 -4.71 -1.39
N ILE A 50 6.41 -4.74 -2.47
CA ILE A 50 6.30 -5.73 -3.55
C ILE A 50 6.58 -7.14 -3.00
N THR A 51 7.68 -7.31 -2.26
CA THR A 51 8.07 -8.60 -1.66
C THR A 51 7.02 -9.09 -0.68
N ASN A 52 6.49 -8.22 0.20
CA ASN A 52 5.47 -8.59 1.16
C ASN A 52 4.17 -9.00 0.47
N ALA A 53 3.75 -8.29 -0.58
CA ALA A 53 2.57 -8.70 -1.36
C ALA A 53 2.75 -10.10 -1.98
N ALA A 54 3.96 -10.44 -2.44
CA ALA A 54 4.30 -11.76 -2.98
C ALA A 54 4.28 -12.87 -1.91
N LEU A 55 4.76 -12.58 -0.70
CA LEU A 55 4.94 -13.61 0.34
C LEU A 55 3.71 -13.79 1.23
N ASP A 56 2.96 -12.72 1.48
CA ASP A 56 2.04 -12.63 2.60
C ASP A 56 0.57 -12.86 2.23
N ASN A 57 0.18 -12.50 0.99
CA ASN A 57 -1.23 -12.34 0.67
C ASN A 57 -2.02 -13.65 0.76
N ALA A 58 -1.44 -14.77 0.32
CA ALA A 58 -2.07 -16.08 0.44
C ALA A 58 -2.35 -16.45 1.91
N PHE A 59 -1.40 -16.21 2.82
CA PHE A 59 -1.61 -16.44 4.25
C PHE A 59 -2.67 -15.51 4.83
N PHE A 60 -2.70 -14.23 4.41
CA PHE A 60 -3.69 -13.27 4.87
C PHE A 60 -5.10 -13.70 4.48
N VAL A 61 -5.34 -13.99 3.21
CA VAL A 61 -6.68 -14.39 2.70
C VAL A 61 -7.12 -15.70 3.34
N ARG A 62 -6.23 -16.70 3.41
CA ARG A 62 -6.58 -18.00 4.01
C ARG A 62 -6.77 -17.90 5.51
N SER A 63 -6.11 -16.97 6.20
CA SER A 63 -6.24 -16.81 7.64
C SER A 63 -7.69 -16.63 8.08
N VAL A 64 -8.59 -16.06 7.28
CA VAL A 64 -10.02 -15.92 7.63
C VAL A 64 -10.92 -17.05 7.11
N ARG A 65 -10.42 -17.91 6.21
CA ARG A 65 -11.20 -18.95 5.52
C ARG A 65 -11.03 -20.34 6.12
N VAL A 66 -9.80 -20.70 6.48
CA VAL A 66 -9.46 -22.08 6.85
C VAL A 66 -9.88 -22.45 8.27
N GLY A 67 -9.95 -23.74 8.56
CA GLY A 67 -10.21 -24.24 9.92
C GLY A 67 -9.09 -23.91 10.93
N PRO A 68 -9.33 -24.07 12.25
CA PRO A 68 -8.36 -23.73 13.29
C PRO A 68 -7.01 -24.46 13.19
N ASP A 69 -7.02 -25.75 12.86
CA ASP A 69 -5.81 -26.58 12.79
C ASP A 69 -4.93 -26.18 11.60
N GLU A 70 -5.55 -26.02 10.43
CA GLU A 70 -4.86 -25.55 9.24
C GLU A 70 -4.30 -24.14 9.44
N PHE A 71 -5.07 -23.24 10.04
CA PHE A 71 -4.60 -21.92 10.41
C PHE A 71 -3.37 -21.97 11.33
N ALA A 72 -3.35 -22.84 12.33
CA ALA A 72 -2.20 -22.96 13.23
C ALA A 72 -0.94 -23.43 12.49
N ARG A 73 -1.08 -24.40 11.58
CA ARG A 73 0.02 -24.91 10.74
C ARG A 73 0.54 -23.88 9.75
N GLU A 74 -0.35 -23.16 9.07
CA GLU A 74 0.01 -22.08 8.14
C GLU A 74 0.68 -20.91 8.88
N ARG A 75 0.17 -20.55 10.06
CA ARG A 75 0.77 -19.50 10.90
C ARG A 75 2.16 -19.87 11.39
N ALA A 76 2.39 -21.13 11.74
CA ALA A 76 3.74 -21.63 12.07
C ALA A 76 4.69 -21.53 10.87
N ALA A 77 4.24 -21.91 9.67
CA ALA A 77 5.05 -21.77 8.46
C ALA A 77 5.35 -20.32 8.09
N ARG A 78 4.37 -19.42 8.19
CA ARG A 78 4.54 -17.98 7.98
C ARG A 78 5.57 -17.39 8.94
N THR A 79 5.59 -17.87 10.19
CA THR A 79 6.60 -17.49 11.18
C THR A 79 8.01 -17.90 10.73
N ILE A 80 8.18 -19.17 10.35
CA ILE A 80 9.48 -19.70 9.90
C ILE A 80 9.97 -18.95 8.67
N LEU A 81 9.09 -18.76 7.68
CA LEU A 81 9.39 -18.00 6.47
C LEU A 81 9.82 -16.57 6.80
N GLY A 82 9.08 -15.88 7.67
CA GLY A 82 9.40 -14.51 8.08
C GLY A 82 10.77 -14.42 8.76
N ILE A 83 11.07 -15.32 9.70
CA ILE A 83 12.38 -15.36 10.35
C ILE A 83 13.49 -15.63 9.34
N ALA A 84 13.30 -16.58 8.43
CA ALA A 84 14.29 -16.90 7.39
C ALA A 84 14.57 -15.69 6.48
N VAL A 85 13.53 -15.00 6.02
CA VAL A 85 13.67 -13.78 5.18
C VAL A 85 14.31 -12.64 5.96
N MET A 86 13.98 -12.47 7.25
CA MET A 86 14.58 -11.45 8.12
C MET A 86 16.09 -11.69 8.29
N VAL A 87 16.50 -12.94 8.55
CA VAL A 87 17.93 -13.32 8.65
C VAL A 87 18.64 -13.10 7.33
N ALA A 88 18.06 -13.55 6.21
CA ALA A 88 18.63 -13.32 4.88
C ALA A 88 18.80 -11.82 4.58
N GLY A 89 17.82 -11.00 4.95
CA GLY A 89 17.90 -9.54 4.83
C GLY A 89 19.01 -8.93 5.69
N GLY A 90 19.17 -9.40 6.93
CA GLY A 90 20.27 -8.99 7.81
C GLY A 90 21.65 -9.32 7.24
N LEU A 91 21.80 -10.47 6.57
CA LEU A 91 23.04 -10.84 5.90
C LEU A 91 23.27 -10.05 4.61
N ALA A 92 22.21 -9.71 3.87
CA ALA A 92 22.30 -8.99 2.61
C ALA A 92 22.48 -7.47 2.77
N ILE A 93 22.17 -6.89 3.93
CA ILE A 93 22.15 -5.43 4.12
C ILE A 93 23.51 -4.76 3.94
N SER A 94 24.60 -5.48 4.23
CA SER A 94 25.97 -5.02 4.00
C SER A 94 26.38 -5.07 2.52
N LEU A 95 25.72 -5.91 1.71
CA LEU A 95 25.98 -6.05 0.28
C LEU A 95 25.13 -5.06 -0.54
N SER A 96 23.87 -4.89 -0.14
CA SER A 96 22.95 -3.94 -0.73
C SER A 96 21.95 -3.49 0.33
N TYR A 97 22.04 -2.22 0.71
CA TYR A 97 21.11 -1.62 1.66
C TYR A 97 19.65 -1.84 1.20
N VAL A 98 19.33 -1.56 -0.06
CA VAL A 98 17.95 -1.66 -0.59
C VAL A 98 17.44 -3.09 -0.44
N VAL A 99 18.21 -4.10 -0.86
CA VAL A 99 17.79 -5.50 -0.81
C VAL A 99 17.66 -5.98 0.64
N GLY A 100 18.67 -5.72 1.48
CA GLY A 100 18.66 -6.15 2.87
C GLY A 100 17.56 -5.49 3.70
N ALA A 101 17.44 -4.15 3.61
CA ALA A 101 16.39 -3.41 4.29
C ALA A 101 14.99 -3.80 3.80
N ALA A 102 14.81 -4.01 2.49
CA ALA A 102 13.54 -4.45 1.94
C ALA A 102 13.12 -5.83 2.49
N ALA A 103 14.06 -6.78 2.53
CA ALA A 103 13.81 -8.12 3.06
C ALA A 103 13.46 -8.06 4.56
N ILE A 104 14.18 -7.27 5.37
CA ILE A 104 13.88 -7.10 6.80
C ILE A 104 12.50 -6.47 7.01
N ILE A 105 12.16 -5.40 6.28
CA ILE A 105 10.86 -4.73 6.40
C ILE A 105 9.73 -5.68 5.97
N ALA A 106 9.87 -6.37 4.84
CA ALA A 106 8.88 -7.32 4.34
C ALA A 106 8.68 -8.49 5.32
N ALA A 107 9.78 -9.06 5.85
CA ALA A 107 9.71 -10.09 6.87
C ALA A 107 9.07 -9.59 8.16
N GLY A 108 9.38 -8.37 8.57
CA GLY A 108 8.77 -7.71 9.71
C GLY A 108 7.26 -7.60 9.58
N GLU A 109 6.77 -7.11 8.43
CA GLU A 109 5.34 -7.05 8.14
C GLU A 109 4.69 -8.45 8.07
N LEU A 110 5.35 -9.44 7.47
CA LEU A 110 4.90 -10.83 7.45
C LEU A 110 4.71 -11.41 8.86
N LEU A 111 5.70 -11.22 9.74
CA LEU A 111 5.67 -11.67 11.14
C LEU A 111 4.66 -10.88 11.96
N PHE A 112 4.52 -9.59 11.71
CA PHE A 112 3.54 -8.78 12.39
C PHE A 112 2.10 -9.15 12.00
N ASN A 113 1.88 -9.43 10.72
CA ASN A 113 0.61 -9.95 10.23
C ASN A 113 0.32 -11.35 10.80
N THR A 114 1.35 -12.17 11.01
CA THR A 114 1.25 -13.44 11.75
C THR A 114 0.73 -13.21 13.17
N LEU A 115 1.32 -12.27 13.91
CA LEU A 115 0.94 -11.96 15.29
C LEU A 115 -0.51 -11.47 15.40
N LYS A 116 -0.96 -10.61 14.48
CA LYS A 116 -2.31 -10.02 14.52
C LYS A 116 -3.40 -10.89 13.85
N SER A 117 -3.02 -11.90 13.07
CA SER A 117 -3.96 -12.80 12.36
C SER A 117 -5.08 -13.42 13.21
N PRO A 118 -4.89 -13.77 14.50
CA PRO A 118 -6.00 -14.28 15.32
C PRO A 118 -7.08 -13.24 15.60
N HIS A 119 -6.70 -11.96 15.68
CA HIS A 119 -7.64 -10.85 15.87
C HIS A 119 -8.40 -10.56 14.57
N LEU A 120 -7.73 -10.66 13.42
CA LEU A 120 -8.38 -10.59 12.11
C LEU A 120 -9.44 -11.67 11.95
N ARG A 121 -9.12 -12.94 12.31
CA ARG A 121 -10.08 -14.06 12.31
C ARG A 121 -11.32 -13.81 13.16
N ARG A 122 -11.17 -13.10 14.27
CA ARG A 122 -12.26 -12.78 15.21
C ARG A 122 -13.00 -11.49 14.85
N ALA A 123 -12.78 -10.94 13.65
CA ALA A 123 -13.35 -9.68 13.20
C ALA A 123 -13.16 -8.54 14.23
N ARG A 124 -11.92 -8.37 14.72
CA ARG A 124 -11.50 -7.31 15.64
C ARG A 124 -10.62 -6.25 14.95
N PRO A 125 -11.18 -5.47 14.00
CA PRO A 125 -10.41 -4.45 13.27
C PRO A 125 -9.92 -3.33 14.20
N ASP A 126 -10.64 -3.09 15.31
CA ASP A 126 -10.26 -2.16 16.38
C ASP A 126 -8.90 -2.52 17.00
N VAL A 127 -8.67 -3.81 17.24
CA VAL A 127 -7.43 -4.31 17.84
C VAL A 127 -6.30 -4.32 16.80
N THR A 128 -6.58 -4.77 15.58
CA THR A 128 -5.55 -4.89 14.54
C THR A 128 -5.05 -3.53 14.09
N MET A 129 -5.94 -2.55 13.89
CA MET A 129 -5.53 -1.18 13.53
C MET A 129 -4.78 -0.51 14.68
N ARG A 130 -5.19 -0.74 15.93
CA ARG A 130 -4.42 -0.25 17.09
C ARG A 130 -3.02 -0.85 17.14
N MET A 131 -2.88 -2.15 16.91
CA MET A 131 -1.56 -2.79 16.82
C MET A 131 -0.73 -2.15 15.72
N ASP A 132 -1.31 -1.93 14.53
CA ASP A 132 -0.63 -1.31 13.39
C ASP A 132 -0.12 0.10 13.74
N THR A 133 -0.96 0.93 14.35
CA THR A 133 -0.57 2.27 14.78
C THR A 133 0.48 2.24 15.87
N VAL A 134 0.36 1.38 16.89
CA VAL A 134 1.36 1.26 17.97
C VAL A 134 2.71 0.83 17.40
N ARG A 135 2.74 -0.18 16.52
CA ARG A 135 3.97 -0.61 15.85
C ARG A 135 4.59 0.55 15.06
N GLN A 136 3.79 1.25 14.25
CA GLN A 136 4.27 2.36 13.44
C GLN A 136 4.80 3.53 14.29
N LEU A 137 4.09 3.89 15.36
CA LEU A 137 4.53 4.91 16.32
C LEU A 137 5.85 4.52 16.98
N SER A 138 5.99 3.28 17.46
CA SER A 138 7.23 2.81 18.09
C SER A 138 8.41 2.81 17.10
N SER A 139 8.19 2.34 15.87
CA SER A 139 9.20 2.36 14.81
C SER A 139 9.67 3.80 14.51
N ILE A 140 8.71 4.72 14.35
CA ILE A 140 9.02 6.12 14.02
C ILE A 140 9.67 6.81 15.22
N ALA A 141 9.18 6.60 16.45
CA ALA A 141 9.76 7.20 17.64
C ALA A 141 11.23 6.79 17.85
N LEU A 142 11.56 5.51 17.67
CA LEU A 142 12.95 5.02 17.77
C LEU A 142 13.83 5.64 16.68
N ALA A 143 13.36 5.64 15.43
CA ALA A 143 14.12 6.18 14.32
C ALA A 143 14.32 7.70 14.41
N VAL A 144 13.27 8.44 14.77
CA VAL A 144 13.33 9.89 15.04
C VAL A 144 14.28 10.17 16.20
N GLY A 145 14.19 9.40 17.29
CA GLY A 145 15.12 9.49 18.43
C GLY A 145 16.57 9.35 17.98
N TYR A 146 16.88 8.37 17.13
CA TYR A 146 18.21 8.21 16.53
C TYR A 146 18.64 9.42 15.69
N LEU A 147 17.77 9.91 14.80
CA LEU A 147 18.08 11.03 13.89
C LEU A 147 18.39 12.35 14.60
N PHE A 148 17.89 12.51 15.83
CA PHE A 148 18.13 13.70 16.66
C PHE A 148 19.18 13.48 17.76
N ALA A 149 19.45 12.24 18.17
CA ALA A 149 20.45 11.93 19.20
C ALA A 149 21.87 11.77 18.63
N VAL A 150 22.00 11.40 17.34
CA VAL A 150 23.29 11.16 16.70
C VAL A 150 23.70 12.39 15.86
N PRO A 151 24.94 12.91 16.00
CA PRO A 151 25.41 14.08 15.24
C PRO A 151 25.39 13.86 13.73
N ASP A 152 25.88 12.70 13.28
CA ASP A 152 25.97 12.30 11.86
C ASP A 152 25.09 11.07 11.61
N PRO A 153 23.76 11.24 11.57
CA PRO A 153 22.86 10.11 11.40
C PRO A 153 22.94 9.55 9.98
N THR A 154 22.79 8.23 9.86
CA THR A 154 22.76 7.54 8.57
C THR A 154 21.39 6.95 8.28
N VAL A 155 21.09 6.75 6.99
CA VAL A 155 19.87 6.05 6.55
C VAL A 155 19.80 4.64 7.15
N LEU A 156 20.93 3.91 7.16
CA LEU A 156 21.01 2.58 7.73
C LEU A 156 20.67 2.58 9.23
N GLY A 157 21.28 3.47 10.02
CA GLY A 157 20.99 3.57 11.45
C GLY A 157 19.52 3.89 11.72
N ALA A 158 18.96 4.85 10.98
CA ALA A 158 17.56 5.22 11.10
C ALA A 158 16.63 4.04 10.75
N THR A 159 16.94 3.29 9.70
CA THR A 159 16.20 2.09 9.28
C THR A 159 16.31 0.96 10.31
N LEU A 160 17.49 0.71 10.88
CA LEU A 160 17.66 -0.30 11.93
C LEU A 160 16.84 0.03 13.17
N CYS A 161 16.81 1.30 13.59
CA CYS A 161 15.93 1.77 14.66
C CYS A 161 14.45 1.64 14.28
N TYR A 162 14.07 1.95 13.04
CA TYR A 162 12.71 1.81 12.54
C TYR A 162 12.23 0.35 12.56
N VAL A 163 13.08 -0.60 12.19
CA VAL A 163 12.74 -2.03 12.13
C VAL A 163 12.94 -2.77 13.45
N ALA A 164 13.58 -2.17 14.45
CA ALA A 164 13.82 -2.79 15.76
C ALA A 164 12.57 -3.41 16.42
N PRO A 165 11.37 -2.78 16.38
CA PRO A 165 10.16 -3.41 16.89
C PRO A 165 9.79 -4.74 16.20
N TYR A 166 10.17 -4.93 14.93
CA TYR A 166 9.96 -6.21 14.26
C TYR A 166 10.81 -7.34 14.85
N GLY A 167 11.98 -7.04 15.42
CA GLY A 167 12.78 -8.02 16.16
C GLY A 167 12.03 -8.56 17.38
N VAL A 168 11.37 -7.68 18.14
CA VAL A 168 10.51 -8.08 19.26
C VAL A 168 9.34 -8.93 18.77
N ILE A 169 8.69 -8.51 17.66
CA ILE A 169 7.59 -9.27 17.05
C ILE A 169 8.06 -10.65 16.59
N ALA A 170 9.26 -10.76 16.01
CA ALA A 170 9.85 -12.04 15.58
C ALA A 170 9.97 -13.00 16.76
N VAL A 171 10.55 -12.55 17.88
CA VAL A 171 10.65 -13.33 19.13
C VAL A 171 9.27 -13.77 19.62
N LEU A 172 8.28 -12.87 19.62
CA LEU A 172 6.92 -13.20 20.03
C LEU A 172 6.23 -14.22 19.11
N CYS A 173 6.58 -14.26 17.82
CA CYS A 173 6.02 -15.21 16.87
C CYS A 173 6.63 -16.61 16.99
N VAL A 174 7.86 -16.76 17.51
CA VAL A 174 8.51 -18.08 17.70
C VAL A 174 7.63 -19.04 18.51
N ARG A 175 6.82 -18.53 19.46
CA ARG A 175 5.88 -19.33 20.25
C ARG A 175 4.80 -20.06 19.43
N PHE A 176 4.61 -19.69 18.16
CA PHE A 176 3.66 -20.34 17.27
C PHE A 176 4.21 -21.60 16.57
N ILE A 177 5.50 -21.89 16.73
CA ILE A 177 6.17 -23.02 16.07
C ILE A 177 6.02 -24.33 16.87
N PRO A 178 6.27 -24.38 18.19
CA PRO A 178 6.29 -25.65 18.93
C PRO A 178 4.98 -26.43 18.83
N GLY A 179 5.08 -27.74 18.62
CA GLY A 179 3.94 -28.66 18.52
C GLY A 179 3.12 -28.55 17.23
N GLN A 180 3.50 -27.67 16.30
CA GLN A 180 2.83 -27.54 15.00
C GLN A 180 3.59 -28.32 13.92
N ARG A 181 2.87 -28.75 12.87
CA ARG A 181 3.45 -29.25 11.62
C ARG A 181 3.33 -28.16 10.55
N PRO A 182 4.35 -27.30 10.33
CA PRO A 182 4.24 -26.17 9.41
C PRO A 182 3.74 -26.58 8.02
N ALA A 183 2.85 -25.78 7.44
CA ALA A 183 2.26 -26.04 6.12
C ALA A 183 2.25 -24.79 5.24
N ARG A 184 2.40 -24.97 3.93
CA ARG A 184 2.20 -23.89 2.96
C ARG A 184 0.73 -23.46 2.94
N PRO A 185 0.42 -22.21 2.57
CA PRO A 185 -0.96 -21.76 2.46
C PRO A 185 -1.61 -22.37 1.23
N GLY A 186 -2.43 -23.40 1.44
CA GLY A 186 -3.11 -24.14 0.39
C GLY A 186 -2.18 -24.85 -0.61
N GLY A 187 -2.75 -25.21 -1.76
CA GLY A 187 -2.00 -25.81 -2.87
C GLY A 187 -1.22 -24.77 -3.69
N PRO A 188 -0.22 -25.18 -4.50
CA PRO A 188 0.59 -24.24 -5.30
C PRO A 188 -0.23 -23.34 -6.22
N ARG A 189 -1.28 -23.88 -6.87
CA ARG A 189 -2.16 -23.13 -7.76
C ARG A 189 -2.94 -22.05 -6.99
N GLU A 190 -3.47 -22.39 -5.83
CA GLU A 190 -4.21 -21.46 -4.98
C GLU A 190 -3.30 -20.35 -4.44
N PHE A 191 -2.11 -20.72 -3.97
CA PHE A 191 -1.10 -19.75 -3.53
C PHE A 191 -0.83 -18.69 -4.60
N TRP A 192 -0.52 -19.12 -5.82
CA TRP A 192 -0.22 -18.21 -6.92
C TRP A 192 -1.41 -17.34 -7.29
N LEU A 193 -2.62 -17.92 -7.32
CA LEU A 193 -3.83 -17.17 -7.63
C LEU A 193 -4.05 -16.04 -6.62
N LEU A 194 -3.98 -16.34 -5.32
CA LEU A 194 -4.18 -15.35 -4.26
C LEU A 194 -3.06 -14.30 -4.24
N THR A 195 -1.82 -14.71 -4.46
CA THR A 195 -0.67 -13.81 -4.42
C THR A 195 -0.60 -12.88 -5.64
N SER A 196 -0.96 -13.37 -6.83
CA SER A 196 -0.79 -12.63 -8.09
C SER A 196 -1.53 -11.30 -8.14
N GLU A 197 -2.75 -11.21 -7.59
CA GLU A 197 -3.52 -9.97 -7.56
C GLU A 197 -2.83 -8.91 -6.68
N ALA A 198 -2.47 -9.28 -5.44
CA ALA A 198 -1.80 -8.36 -4.54
C ALA A 198 -0.42 -7.96 -5.06
N LEU A 199 0.30 -8.89 -5.69
CA LEU A 199 1.57 -8.60 -6.33
C LEU A 199 1.39 -7.58 -7.47
N ALA A 200 0.42 -7.77 -8.36
CA ALA A 200 0.14 -6.82 -9.44
C ALA A 200 -0.21 -5.42 -8.90
N ALA A 201 -1.03 -5.35 -7.84
CA ALA A 201 -1.37 -4.09 -7.19
C ALA A 201 -0.15 -3.42 -6.51
N ALA A 202 0.70 -4.19 -5.84
CA ALA A 202 1.91 -3.68 -5.22
C ALA A 202 2.93 -3.18 -6.26
N VAL A 203 3.12 -3.94 -7.34
CA VAL A 203 3.97 -3.55 -8.47
C VAL A 203 3.47 -2.26 -9.10
N TYR A 204 2.17 -2.14 -9.39
CA TYR A 204 1.57 -0.91 -9.93
C TYR A 204 1.87 0.33 -9.05
N LEU A 205 1.80 0.18 -7.73
CA LEU A 205 2.00 1.31 -6.82
C LEU A 205 3.48 1.63 -6.56
N GLN A 206 4.35 0.63 -6.56
CA GLN A 206 5.70 0.74 -6.01
C GLN A 206 6.81 0.65 -7.06
N ALA A 207 6.58 -0.01 -8.20
CA ALA A 207 7.55 -0.09 -9.28
C ALA A 207 8.04 1.28 -9.79
N PRO A 208 7.19 2.34 -9.86
CA PRO A 208 7.66 3.66 -10.23
C PRO A 208 8.78 4.21 -9.33
N VAL A 209 8.68 4.04 -8.01
CA VAL A 209 9.71 4.49 -7.06
C VAL A 209 11.02 3.73 -7.28
N VAL A 210 10.92 2.40 -7.43
CA VAL A 210 12.09 1.54 -7.66
C VAL A 210 12.76 1.89 -8.99
N ALA A 211 12.00 2.06 -10.06
CA ALA A 211 12.52 2.41 -11.38
C ALA A 211 13.21 3.78 -11.39
N VAL A 212 12.60 4.80 -10.78
CA VAL A 212 13.24 6.13 -10.67
C VAL A 212 14.56 6.01 -9.92
N GLY A 213 14.58 5.32 -8.78
CA GLY A 213 15.80 5.17 -8.00
C GLY A 213 16.90 4.40 -8.72
N TRP A 214 16.53 3.32 -9.41
CA TRP A 214 17.46 2.49 -10.16
C TRP A 214 18.09 3.21 -11.36
N PHE A 215 17.30 3.97 -12.11
CA PHE A 215 17.76 4.59 -13.36
C PHE A 215 18.21 6.05 -13.21
N LEU A 216 17.67 6.80 -12.24
CA LEU A 216 17.91 8.24 -12.07
C LEU A 216 18.55 8.61 -10.73
N GLY A 217 18.77 7.63 -9.85
CA GLY A 217 19.43 7.80 -8.56
C GLY A 217 18.48 8.14 -7.39
N GLU A 218 19.06 8.08 -6.19
CA GLU A 218 18.34 8.17 -4.92
C GLU A 218 17.58 9.50 -4.76
N ARG A 219 18.20 10.63 -5.12
CA ARG A 219 17.54 11.95 -5.04
C ARG A 219 16.24 12.03 -5.82
N ALA A 220 16.24 11.52 -7.05
CA ALA A 220 15.07 11.51 -7.92
C ALA A 220 13.97 10.62 -7.32
N ALA A 221 14.35 9.48 -6.74
CA ALA A 221 13.42 8.62 -6.01
C ALA A 221 12.86 9.33 -4.77
N GLY A 222 13.68 10.12 -4.07
CA GLY A 222 13.27 10.95 -2.95
C GLY A 222 12.20 11.95 -3.35
N TYR A 223 12.40 12.70 -4.44
CA TYR A 223 11.39 13.63 -4.94
C TYR A 223 10.11 12.92 -5.37
N TYR A 224 10.23 11.86 -6.18
CA TYR A 224 9.08 11.12 -6.68
C TYR A 224 8.28 10.49 -5.54
N SER A 225 8.96 9.82 -4.60
CA SER A 225 8.34 9.18 -3.44
C SER A 225 7.66 10.19 -2.51
N THR A 226 8.27 11.36 -2.29
CA THR A 226 7.66 12.40 -1.45
C THR A 226 6.34 12.86 -2.03
N ALA A 227 6.33 13.16 -3.33
CA ALA A 227 5.11 13.56 -4.03
C ALA A 227 4.08 12.43 -4.07
N SER A 228 4.49 11.19 -4.37
CA SER A 228 3.58 10.05 -4.51
C SER A 228 2.95 9.61 -3.19
N VAL A 229 3.72 9.57 -2.09
CA VAL A 229 3.18 9.24 -0.76
C VAL A 229 2.19 10.31 -0.29
N THR A 230 2.49 11.59 -0.53
CA THR A 230 1.57 12.71 -0.21
C THR A 230 0.29 12.63 -1.05
N ALA A 231 0.42 12.38 -2.35
CA ALA A 231 -0.70 12.14 -3.26
C ALA A 231 -1.59 10.99 -2.80
N MET A 232 -0.99 9.84 -2.46
CA MET A 232 -1.72 8.66 -1.97
C MET A 232 -2.37 8.89 -0.60
N ALA A 233 -1.74 9.68 0.26
CA ALA A 233 -2.30 10.06 1.56
C ALA A 233 -3.57 10.93 1.42
N LEU A 234 -3.65 11.81 0.41
CA LEU A 234 -4.87 12.56 0.12
C LEU A 234 -5.90 11.72 -0.65
N ALA A 235 -5.47 10.88 -1.59
CA ALA A 235 -6.39 10.07 -2.39
C ALA A 235 -7.24 9.10 -1.54
N ILE A 236 -6.71 8.64 -0.39
CA ILE A 236 -7.45 7.77 0.54
C ILE A 236 -8.79 8.36 0.99
N LEU A 237 -8.94 9.69 0.97
CA LEU A 237 -10.21 10.36 1.28
C LEU A 237 -11.34 9.83 0.39
N GLY A 238 -11.06 9.43 -0.85
CA GLY A 238 -12.02 8.76 -1.74
C GLY A 238 -12.51 7.43 -1.18
N GLN A 239 -11.61 6.54 -0.74
CA GLN A 239 -11.99 5.27 -0.12
C GLN A 239 -12.83 5.50 1.14
N ASN A 240 -12.45 6.48 1.95
CA ASN A 240 -13.14 6.77 3.19
C ASN A 240 -14.53 7.35 2.97
N PHE A 241 -14.64 8.25 1.99
CA PHE A 241 -15.92 8.77 1.55
C PHE A 241 -16.83 7.64 1.06
N ALA A 242 -16.32 6.73 0.23
CA ALA A 242 -17.07 5.58 -0.26
C ALA A 242 -17.53 4.63 0.85
N ASN A 243 -16.69 4.40 1.86
CA ASN A 243 -17.03 3.58 3.02
C ASN A 243 -18.26 4.10 3.79
N THR A 244 -18.60 5.40 3.71
CA THR A 244 -19.83 5.93 4.34
C THR A 244 -21.12 5.48 3.65
N TYR A 245 -21.01 4.88 2.45
CA TYR A 245 -22.13 4.35 1.66
C TYR A 245 -22.16 2.82 1.63
N VAL A 246 -21.24 2.12 2.32
CA VAL A 246 -21.05 0.66 2.19
C VAL A 246 -22.31 -0.16 2.45
N ASP A 247 -23.07 0.17 3.50
CA ASP A 247 -24.25 -0.61 3.88
C ASP A 247 -25.37 -0.41 2.85
N ARG A 248 -25.62 0.84 2.43
CA ARG A 248 -26.58 1.16 1.36
C ARG A 248 -26.21 0.49 0.03
N LEU A 249 -24.92 0.53 -0.33
CA LEU A 249 -24.42 -0.13 -1.54
C LEU A 249 -24.57 -1.65 -1.45
N ARG A 250 -24.31 -2.26 -0.30
CA ARG A 250 -24.47 -3.71 -0.11
C ARG A 250 -25.92 -4.14 -0.24
N GLU A 251 -26.83 -3.43 0.43
CA GLU A 251 -28.28 -3.68 0.37
C GLU A 251 -28.82 -3.54 -1.05
N ALA A 252 -28.32 -2.56 -1.82
CA ALA A 252 -28.72 -2.34 -3.20
C ALA A 252 -27.86 -3.09 -4.24
N HIS A 253 -27.06 -4.07 -3.80
CA HIS A 253 -26.17 -4.90 -4.66
C HIS A 253 -25.28 -4.07 -5.61
N GLY A 254 -24.79 -2.95 -5.11
CA GLY A 254 -23.94 -1.99 -5.79
C GLY A 254 -24.67 -1.12 -6.83
N SER A 255 -25.99 -0.97 -6.72
CA SER A 255 -26.74 0.01 -7.51
C SER A 255 -26.14 1.40 -7.37
N ARG A 256 -25.99 2.08 -8.51
CA ARG A 256 -25.42 3.44 -8.58
C ARG A 256 -26.18 4.46 -7.72
N ASP A 257 -27.50 4.27 -7.59
CA ASP A 257 -28.38 5.20 -6.89
C ASP A 257 -28.23 5.11 -5.36
N ALA A 258 -27.65 4.02 -4.85
CA ALA A 258 -27.39 3.83 -3.42
C ALA A 258 -26.03 4.41 -2.97
N GLY A 259 -25.16 4.79 -3.91
CA GLY A 259 -23.85 5.34 -3.65
C GLY A 259 -23.77 6.86 -3.74
N PRO A 260 -22.56 7.44 -3.63
CA PRO A 260 -22.37 8.86 -3.81
C PRO A 260 -22.62 9.29 -5.25
N SER A 261 -23.25 10.46 -5.43
CA SER A 261 -23.49 11.03 -6.75
C SER A 261 -22.18 11.35 -7.49
N LEU A 262 -22.20 11.29 -8.83
CA LEU A 262 -21.05 11.68 -9.67
C LEU A 262 -20.54 13.09 -9.35
N TRP A 263 -21.45 14.01 -9.02
CA TRP A 263 -21.09 15.37 -8.62
C TRP A 263 -20.28 15.39 -7.32
N SER A 264 -20.71 14.63 -6.31
CA SER A 264 -19.98 14.51 -5.03
C SER A 264 -18.60 13.88 -5.23
N ILE A 265 -18.51 12.83 -6.07
CA ILE A 265 -17.23 12.20 -6.42
C ILE A 265 -16.32 13.22 -7.13
N GLY A 266 -16.85 13.92 -8.14
CA GLY A 266 -16.11 14.95 -8.88
C GLY A 266 -15.59 16.08 -7.98
N ARG A 267 -16.40 16.58 -7.05
CA ARG A 267 -15.99 17.61 -6.07
C ARG A 267 -14.87 17.12 -5.16
N LEU A 268 -14.98 15.90 -4.65
CA LEU A 268 -13.94 15.33 -3.78
C LEU A 268 -12.63 15.12 -4.55
N SER A 269 -12.69 14.56 -5.76
CA SER A 269 -11.53 14.40 -6.64
C SER A 269 -10.88 15.74 -7.01
N ALA A 270 -11.69 16.76 -7.33
CA ALA A 270 -11.19 18.10 -7.63
C ALA A 270 -10.50 18.71 -6.40
N PHE A 271 -11.08 18.53 -5.20
CA PHE A 271 -10.50 19.01 -3.96
C PHE A 271 -9.14 18.35 -3.65
N THR A 272 -9.04 17.02 -3.74
CA THR A 272 -7.78 16.32 -3.45
C THR A 272 -6.70 16.63 -4.49
N GLY A 273 -7.06 16.73 -5.77
CA GLY A 273 -6.16 17.18 -6.82
C GLY A 273 -5.70 18.62 -6.61
N PHE A 274 -6.62 19.54 -6.32
CA PHE A 274 -6.29 20.94 -6.04
C PHE A 274 -5.36 21.08 -4.84
N ALA A 275 -5.57 20.32 -3.77
CA ALA A 275 -4.68 20.35 -2.60
C ALA A 275 -3.23 19.95 -2.96
N ILE A 276 -3.03 18.90 -3.76
CA ILE A 276 -1.70 18.55 -4.25
C ILE A 276 -1.15 19.61 -5.21
N ALA A 277 -1.99 20.18 -6.09
CA ALA A 277 -1.56 21.24 -7.01
C ALA A 277 -1.10 22.49 -6.25
N ALA A 278 -1.83 22.90 -5.21
CA ALA A 278 -1.47 24.02 -4.34
C ALA A 278 -0.15 23.75 -3.60
N LEU A 279 0.06 22.53 -3.10
CA LEU A 279 1.34 22.11 -2.52
C LEU A 279 2.48 22.17 -3.54
N GLY A 280 2.28 21.63 -4.74
CA GLY A 280 3.26 21.65 -5.82
C GLY A 280 3.62 23.08 -6.25
N ALA A 281 2.62 23.94 -6.44
CA ALA A 281 2.82 25.35 -6.74
C ALA A 281 3.56 26.07 -5.61
N GLY A 282 3.20 25.81 -4.34
CA GLY A 282 3.93 26.34 -3.18
C GLY A 282 5.40 25.91 -3.17
N ILE A 283 5.70 24.65 -3.48
CA ILE A 283 7.08 24.15 -3.59
C ILE A 283 7.85 24.89 -4.70
N LEU A 284 7.22 25.14 -5.85
CA LEU A 284 7.84 25.88 -6.95
C LEU A 284 8.10 27.36 -6.62
N LEU A 285 7.20 27.99 -5.86
CA LEU A 285 7.28 29.40 -5.53
C LEU A 285 8.22 29.68 -4.35
N PHE A 286 8.29 28.77 -3.36
CA PHE A 286 8.95 29.04 -2.07
C PHE A 286 10.19 28.17 -1.82
N THR A 287 10.55 27.25 -2.71
CA THR A 287 11.71 26.36 -2.52
C THR A 287 12.52 26.19 -3.80
N ALA A 288 13.80 25.84 -3.66
CA ALA A 288 14.66 25.47 -4.79
C ALA A 288 14.39 24.06 -5.36
N GLN A 289 13.39 23.34 -4.85
CA GLN A 289 13.13 21.93 -5.19
C GLN A 289 12.18 21.81 -6.39
N HIS A 290 12.57 22.38 -7.53
CA HIS A 290 11.69 22.49 -8.70
C HIS A 290 11.17 21.14 -9.22
N ALA A 291 12.02 20.10 -9.23
CA ALA A 291 11.61 18.77 -9.68
C ALA A 291 10.46 18.19 -8.83
N LEU A 292 10.54 18.33 -7.50
CA LEU A 292 9.48 17.91 -6.60
C LEU A 292 8.17 18.65 -6.88
N GLY A 293 8.24 19.98 -7.07
CA GLY A 293 7.08 20.80 -7.38
C GLY A 293 6.39 20.39 -8.68
N VAL A 294 7.15 20.18 -9.77
CA VAL A 294 6.60 19.72 -11.05
C VAL A 294 6.01 18.31 -10.96
N ILE A 295 6.69 17.37 -10.28
CA ILE A 295 6.14 16.02 -10.04
C ILE A 295 4.82 16.11 -9.27
N ALA A 296 4.74 16.94 -8.23
CA ALA A 296 3.52 17.14 -7.47
C ALA A 296 2.39 17.69 -8.35
N LEU A 297 2.65 18.65 -9.23
CA LEU A 297 1.65 19.15 -10.18
C LEU A 297 1.13 18.06 -11.13
N ILE A 298 2.00 17.20 -11.66
CA ILE A 298 1.57 16.05 -12.49
C ILE A 298 0.73 15.09 -11.64
N LEU A 299 1.20 14.78 -10.43
CA LEU A 299 0.51 13.86 -9.53
C LEU A 299 -0.76 14.45 -8.91
N ALA A 300 -1.04 15.74 -9.06
CA ALA A 300 -2.32 16.34 -8.69
C ALA A 300 -3.48 15.73 -9.50
N LEU A 301 -3.29 15.59 -10.81
CA LEU A 301 -4.25 14.94 -11.69
C LEU A 301 -4.37 13.44 -11.37
N PHE A 302 -3.24 12.80 -11.04
CA PHE A 302 -3.22 11.41 -10.61
C PHE A 302 -4.03 11.25 -9.33
N THR A 303 -3.87 12.16 -8.37
CA THR A 303 -4.58 12.15 -7.09
C THR A 303 -6.08 12.31 -7.29
N ALA A 304 -6.52 13.21 -8.17
CA ALA A 304 -7.92 13.39 -8.50
C ALA A 304 -8.53 12.10 -9.11
N ALA A 305 -7.84 11.50 -10.09
CA ALA A 305 -8.24 10.25 -10.71
C ALA A 305 -8.26 9.08 -9.69
N ARG A 306 -7.22 8.97 -8.88
CA ARG A 306 -7.07 7.94 -7.83
C ARG A 306 -8.18 8.04 -6.78
N THR A 307 -8.55 9.26 -6.39
CA THR A 307 -9.65 9.51 -5.45
C THR A 307 -10.96 8.96 -6.01
N ALA A 308 -11.25 9.22 -7.30
CA ALA A 308 -12.43 8.66 -7.96
C ALA A 308 -12.36 7.14 -8.07
N ASN A 309 -11.20 6.59 -8.45
CA ASN A 309 -10.98 5.14 -8.55
C ASN A 309 -11.19 4.41 -7.24
N LEU A 310 -10.78 4.97 -6.12
CA LEU A 310 -11.02 4.39 -4.80
C LEU A 310 -12.52 4.36 -4.45
N VAL A 311 -13.29 5.36 -4.90
CA VAL A 311 -14.76 5.31 -4.79
C VAL A 311 -15.36 4.26 -5.71
N PHE A 312 -14.96 4.23 -6.98
CA PHE A 312 -15.45 3.26 -7.97
C PHE A 312 -15.14 1.82 -7.59
N THR A 313 -13.98 1.60 -6.98
CA THR A 313 -13.58 0.30 -6.45
C THR A 313 -14.62 -0.23 -5.46
N MET A 314 -15.17 0.63 -4.59
CA MET A 314 -16.23 0.25 -3.67
C MET A 314 -17.50 -0.21 -4.37
N PHE A 315 -17.94 0.50 -5.42
CA PHE A 315 -19.08 0.07 -6.24
C PHE A 315 -18.82 -1.31 -6.86
N LEU A 316 -17.67 -1.48 -7.51
CA LEU A 316 -17.31 -2.74 -8.18
C LEU A 316 -17.23 -3.92 -7.20
N PHE A 317 -16.72 -3.70 -5.99
CA PHE A 317 -16.72 -4.70 -4.92
C PHE A 317 -18.15 -5.10 -4.53
N THR A 318 -19.04 -4.13 -4.31
CA THR A 318 -20.43 -4.42 -3.92
C THR A 318 -21.28 -5.00 -5.05
N SER A 319 -20.88 -4.81 -6.30
CA SER A 319 -21.53 -5.38 -7.49
C SER A 319 -20.92 -6.71 -7.95
N HIS A 320 -20.05 -7.35 -7.15
CA HIS A 320 -19.38 -8.61 -7.50
C HIS A 320 -18.59 -8.58 -8.82
N ARG A 321 -18.05 -7.41 -9.21
CA ARG A 321 -17.27 -7.24 -10.45
C ARG A 321 -15.76 -7.34 -10.21
N ASP A 322 -15.35 -8.20 -9.29
CA ASP A 322 -13.96 -8.38 -8.89
C ASP A 322 -13.06 -8.77 -10.07
N LEU A 323 -13.54 -9.62 -10.98
CA LEU A 323 -12.76 -10.04 -12.15
C LEU A 323 -12.35 -8.86 -13.05
N LEU A 324 -13.26 -7.89 -13.24
CA LEU A 324 -12.96 -6.68 -14.02
C LEU A 324 -11.90 -5.83 -13.32
N ARG A 325 -12.05 -5.63 -12.00
CA ARG A 325 -11.10 -4.86 -11.18
C ARG A 325 -9.69 -5.48 -11.22
N VAL A 326 -9.61 -6.79 -11.05
CA VAL A 326 -8.34 -7.54 -11.07
C VAL A 326 -7.69 -7.44 -12.45
N ARG A 327 -8.42 -7.74 -13.52
CA ARG A 327 -7.90 -7.66 -14.90
C ARG A 327 -7.43 -6.26 -15.25
N ALA A 328 -8.23 -5.23 -14.94
CA ALA A 328 -7.88 -3.84 -15.22
C ALA A 328 -6.62 -3.41 -14.44
N THR A 329 -6.54 -3.75 -13.16
CA THR A 329 -5.37 -3.41 -12.32
C THR A 329 -4.11 -4.13 -12.80
N THR A 330 -4.20 -5.41 -13.15
CA THR A 330 -3.08 -6.17 -13.71
C THR A 330 -2.64 -5.61 -15.06
N ALA A 331 -3.57 -5.29 -15.95
CA ALA A 331 -3.27 -4.68 -17.24
C ALA A 331 -2.58 -3.31 -17.06
N ALA A 332 -3.06 -2.48 -16.13
CA ALA A 332 -2.44 -1.20 -15.80
C ALA A 332 -1.03 -1.39 -15.21
N ALA A 333 -0.81 -2.38 -14.34
CA ALA A 333 0.52 -2.71 -13.82
C ALA A 333 1.52 -3.07 -14.93
N LEU A 334 1.11 -3.95 -15.85
CA LEU A 334 1.95 -4.36 -16.98
C LEU A 334 2.21 -3.21 -17.95
N ALA A 335 1.17 -2.43 -18.29
CA ALA A 335 1.31 -1.26 -19.15
C ALA A 335 2.24 -0.21 -18.55
N GLN A 336 2.12 0.04 -17.24
CA GLN A 336 2.99 0.97 -16.53
C GLN A 336 4.44 0.48 -16.57
N ILE A 337 4.72 -0.78 -16.22
CA ILE A 337 6.08 -1.35 -16.28
C ILE A 337 6.68 -1.19 -17.67
N ALA A 338 5.93 -1.54 -18.72
CA ALA A 338 6.37 -1.41 -20.10
C ALA A 338 6.68 0.05 -20.48
N ALA A 339 5.93 1.01 -19.92
CA ALA A 339 6.12 2.44 -20.15
C ALA A 339 7.26 3.06 -19.31
N LEU A 340 7.63 2.49 -18.16
CA LEU A 340 8.59 3.11 -17.22
C LEU A 340 9.94 3.40 -17.88
N TYR A 341 10.58 2.39 -18.48
CA TYR A 341 11.90 2.55 -19.09
C TYR A 341 11.94 3.60 -20.23
N PRO A 342 11.08 3.52 -21.27
CA PRO A 342 11.10 4.52 -22.34
C PRO A 342 10.75 5.92 -21.84
N MET A 343 9.83 6.05 -20.88
CA MET A 343 9.45 7.36 -20.32
C MET A 343 10.58 7.98 -19.49
N ILE A 344 11.35 7.15 -18.78
CA ILE A 344 12.57 7.60 -18.07
C ILE A 344 13.61 8.13 -19.06
N LEU A 345 13.84 7.43 -20.18
CA LEU A 345 14.81 7.88 -21.18
C LEU A 345 14.46 9.24 -21.81
N ILE A 346 13.17 9.52 -22.02
CA ILE A 346 12.72 10.73 -22.72
C ILE A 346 12.54 11.91 -21.75
N LEU A 347 11.93 11.68 -20.59
CA LEU A 347 11.45 12.74 -19.69
C LEU A 347 11.97 12.60 -18.25
N GLY A 348 12.85 11.63 -17.99
CA GLY A 348 13.37 11.36 -16.64
C GLY A 348 12.25 11.06 -15.64
N VAL A 349 12.35 11.67 -14.45
CA VAL A 349 11.40 11.44 -13.35
C VAL A 349 9.98 11.92 -13.68
N TYR A 350 9.85 12.94 -14.53
CA TYR A 350 8.55 13.44 -14.99
C TYR A 350 7.84 12.43 -15.87
N GLY A 351 8.60 11.69 -16.69
CA GLY A 351 8.07 10.62 -17.53
C GLY A 351 7.41 9.52 -16.70
N VAL A 352 8.00 9.16 -15.56
CA VAL A 352 7.42 8.19 -14.62
C VAL A 352 6.13 8.71 -14.01
N ALA A 353 6.08 9.98 -13.62
CA ALA A 353 4.86 10.61 -13.11
C ALA A 353 3.74 10.62 -14.17
N LEU A 354 4.07 10.94 -15.42
CA LEU A 354 3.13 10.92 -16.55
C LEU A 354 2.63 9.52 -16.89
N ALA A 355 3.52 8.52 -16.90
CA ALA A 355 3.13 7.12 -17.11
C ALA A 355 2.14 6.65 -16.03
N SER A 356 2.40 7.02 -14.78
CA SER A 356 1.53 6.69 -13.64
C SER A 356 0.17 7.42 -13.76
N LEU A 357 0.18 8.70 -14.11
CA LEU A 357 -1.04 9.48 -14.39
C LEU A 357 -1.88 8.85 -15.51
N ALA A 358 -1.24 8.51 -16.63
CA ALA A 358 -1.94 7.93 -17.78
C ALA A 358 -2.63 6.62 -17.42
N CYS A 359 -1.94 5.72 -16.71
CA CYS A 359 -2.53 4.46 -16.26
C CYS A 359 -3.71 4.69 -15.31
N GLU A 360 -3.61 5.65 -14.39
CA GLU A 360 -4.68 5.94 -13.44
C GLU A 360 -5.91 6.56 -14.11
N LEU A 361 -5.72 7.41 -15.12
CA LEU A 361 -6.80 7.97 -15.94
C LEU A 361 -7.50 6.89 -16.78
N VAL A 362 -6.73 5.97 -17.36
CA VAL A 362 -7.29 4.81 -18.09
C VAL A 362 -8.11 3.94 -17.16
N LEU A 363 -7.60 3.61 -15.97
CA LEU A 363 -8.35 2.89 -14.94
C LEU A 363 -9.65 3.61 -14.56
N ALA A 364 -9.59 4.94 -14.39
CA ALA A 364 -10.78 5.75 -14.12
C ALA A 364 -11.81 5.69 -15.24
N GLY A 365 -11.37 5.74 -16.50
CA GLY A 365 -12.24 5.57 -17.65
C GLY A 365 -12.90 4.19 -17.72
N VAL A 366 -12.13 3.13 -17.46
CA VAL A 366 -12.64 1.74 -17.43
C VAL A 366 -13.69 1.56 -16.33
N TYR A 367 -13.38 1.99 -15.10
CA TYR A 367 -14.30 1.85 -13.97
C TYR A 367 -15.55 2.72 -14.12
N PHE A 368 -15.39 3.97 -14.58
CA PHE A 368 -16.51 4.84 -14.88
C PHE A 368 -17.45 4.21 -15.93
N SER A 369 -16.89 3.68 -17.02
CA SER A 369 -17.67 3.04 -18.08
C SER A 369 -18.40 1.80 -17.57
N ALA A 370 -17.74 0.98 -16.73
CA ALA A 370 -18.37 -0.18 -16.13
C ALA A 370 -19.54 0.20 -15.19
N ILE A 371 -19.43 1.28 -14.42
CA ILE A 371 -20.47 1.64 -13.43
C ILE A 371 -21.61 2.43 -14.08
N TYR A 372 -21.30 3.39 -14.96
CA TYR A 372 -22.26 4.41 -15.39
C TYR A 372 -22.70 4.28 -16.86
N ARG A 373 -21.97 3.56 -17.72
CA ARG A 373 -22.34 3.39 -19.14
C ARG A 373 -22.98 2.05 -19.46
N THR A 374 -22.79 1.02 -18.64
CA THR A 374 -23.48 -0.26 -18.82
C THR A 374 -24.88 -0.17 -18.21
N ASN A 375 -25.86 0.27 -19.02
CA ASN A 375 -27.28 0.13 -18.72
C ASN A 375 -27.63 -1.36 -18.81
N GLY A 376 -27.54 -2.09 -17.70
CA GLY A 376 -27.93 -3.49 -17.68
C GLY A 376 -27.52 -4.14 -16.38
N VAL A 377 -28.53 -4.61 -15.65
CA VAL A 377 -28.38 -5.68 -14.66
C VAL A 377 -27.60 -6.80 -15.36
N ALA A 378 -26.29 -6.88 -15.11
CA ALA A 378 -25.56 -8.08 -15.45
C ALA A 378 -26.12 -9.15 -14.54
N ALA A 379 -26.85 -10.11 -15.11
CA ALA A 379 -27.25 -11.31 -14.40
C ALA A 379 -26.01 -11.89 -13.70
N PRO A 380 -26.14 -12.42 -12.47
CA PRO A 380 -25.03 -13.07 -11.79
C PRO A 380 -24.45 -14.11 -12.75
N VAL A 381 -23.16 -13.98 -13.07
CA VAL A 381 -22.43 -15.00 -13.81
C VAL A 381 -22.48 -16.24 -12.91
N SER A 382 -23.26 -17.24 -13.30
CA SER A 382 -23.31 -18.52 -12.61
C SER A 382 -21.89 -19.06 -12.53
N GLU A 383 -21.49 -19.46 -11.32
CA GLU A 383 -20.17 -20.02 -10.99
C GLU A 383 -19.83 -21.34 -11.73
N GLU A 384 -20.68 -21.78 -12.66
CA GLU A 384 -20.59 -23.06 -13.38
C GLU A 384 -19.78 -23.03 -14.69
N ALA A 385 -19.06 -21.95 -14.99
CA ALA A 385 -18.19 -21.92 -16.16
C ALA A 385 -16.79 -21.39 -15.83
N LEU A 386 -16.04 -22.17 -15.05
CA LEU A 386 -14.58 -22.11 -15.03
C LEU A 386 -14.03 -23.38 -15.68
N PRO A 387 -13.21 -23.30 -16.76
CA PRO A 387 -12.26 -24.36 -17.08
C PRO A 387 -11.10 -24.42 -16.07
#